data_AF-A0A6V7SDY2-F1
#
_entry.id   AF-A0A6V7SDY2-F1
#
_cell.length_a   1.000
_cell.length_b   1.000
_cell.length_c   1.000
_cell.angle_alpha   90.00
_cell.angle_beta   90.00
_cell.angle_gamma   90.00
#
_symmetry.space_group_name_H-M   'P 1'
#
loop_
_entity.id
_entity.type
_entity.pdbx_description
1 polymer ?
#
loop_
_entity_poly.entity_id
_entity_poly.type
_entity_poly.pdbx_seq_one_letter_code
_entity_poly.pdbx_strand_id
1 'polypeptide(L)'
;MMLYKYELIKKNEEAYNLEDTFIRSIRKMNNTSLVYASEDINKNGMNNKYLWELIYNRAKEIKNSFSINEIVVLFHAYCNSLSYDINCIQIINFFWDLLNNKMNDLNYSSLLALYSCAEKTKNSHKIKEISNILLKYMLDHPSEMKLTEKGLNIILKMCINNYSDSIGTIDNMNIIHISNYIQNVDLKDAKTVMLCLHFFIIFNSFGEPFINLLKKIQSLLIFKKITPYIVLKYLYLLNNINNHPIAIKEVKNTISIIYLLHRANNNL
;
A
#
# COMPACT_ATOMS: atom_id res chain seq x y z
N MET A 1 24.62 14.61 -26.31
CA MET A 1 24.09 15.73 -25.51
C MET A 1 22.93 16.47 -26.19
N MET A 2 22.97 16.77 -27.51
CA MET A 2 21.86 17.42 -28.23
C MET A 2 20.60 16.56 -28.40
N LEU A 3 20.73 15.26 -28.71
CA LEU A 3 19.60 14.33 -28.86
C LEU A 3 18.75 14.21 -27.59
N TYR A 4 19.39 14.11 -26.42
CA TYR A 4 18.70 14.06 -25.13
C TYR A 4 17.90 15.34 -24.84
N LYS A 5 18.43 16.50 -25.27
CA LYS A 5 17.75 17.79 -25.11
C LYS A 5 16.52 17.89 -26.02
N TYR A 6 16.60 17.36 -27.24
CA TYR A 6 15.47 17.31 -28.18
C TYR A 6 14.35 16.37 -27.71
N GLU A 7 14.69 15.16 -27.26
CA GLU A 7 13.70 14.20 -26.72
C GLU A 7 12.98 14.75 -25.49
N LEU A 8 13.69 15.46 -24.61
CA LEU A 8 13.09 16.11 -23.45
C LEU A 8 12.09 17.21 -23.85
N ILE A 9 12.44 18.04 -24.83
CA ILE A 9 11.57 19.11 -25.34
C ILE A 9 10.31 18.51 -25.96
N LYS A 10 10.47 17.51 -26.84
CA LYS A 10 9.34 16.82 -27.48
C LYS A 10 8.38 16.23 -26.44
N LYS A 11 8.93 15.54 -25.43
CA LYS A 11 8.12 14.96 -24.35
C LYS A 11 7.34 16.02 -23.56
N ASN A 12 7.96 17.17 -23.31
CA ASN A 12 7.29 18.27 -22.62
C ASN A 12 6.17 18.87 -23.49
N GLU A 13 6.41 19.09 -24.78
CA GLU A 13 5.38 19.57 -25.72
C GLU A 13 4.20 18.61 -25.84
N GLU A 14 4.46 17.31 -25.94
CA GLU A 14 3.41 16.28 -25.95
C GLU A 14 2.58 16.30 -24.66
N ALA A 15 3.21 16.48 -23.50
CA ALA A 15 2.53 16.59 -22.22
C ALA A 15 1.64 17.85 -22.16
N TYR A 16 2.14 19.01 -22.59
CA TYR A 16 1.36 20.26 -22.63
C TYR A 16 0.18 20.18 -23.60
N ASN A 17 0.36 19.57 -24.79
CA ASN A 17 -0.73 19.39 -25.75
C ASN A 17 -1.83 18.48 -25.22
N LEU A 18 -1.46 17.42 -24.49
CA LEU A 18 -2.41 16.51 -23.87
C LEU A 18 -3.17 17.20 -22.73
N GLU A 19 -2.48 17.99 -21.91
CA GLU A 19 -3.07 18.81 -20.86
C GLU A 19 -4.10 19.82 -21.41
N ASP A 20 -3.74 20.53 -22.48
CA ASP A 20 -4.62 21.46 -23.19
C ASP A 20 -5.88 20.77 -23.73
N THR A 21 -5.72 19.54 -24.23
CA THR A 21 -6.83 18.72 -24.71
C THR A 21 -7.79 18.41 -23.57
N PHE A 22 -7.27 17.96 -22.41
CA PHE A 22 -8.08 17.68 -21.24
C PHE A 22 -8.82 18.92 -20.73
N ILE A 23 -8.16 20.08 -20.63
CA ILE A 23 -8.78 21.34 -20.19
C ILE A 23 -10.02 21.66 -21.02
N ARG A 24 -9.97 21.47 -22.34
CA ARG A 24 -11.08 21.77 -23.25
C ARG A 24 -12.18 20.70 -23.24
N SER A 25 -11.84 19.44 -22.93
CA SER A 25 -12.76 18.31 -23.07
C SER A 25 -13.47 17.90 -21.79
N ILE A 26 -12.86 18.08 -20.60
CA ILE A 26 -13.38 17.54 -19.33
C ILE A 26 -14.84 17.89 -19.09
N ARG A 27 -15.24 19.13 -19.36
CA ARG A 27 -16.62 19.60 -19.16
C ARG A 27 -17.67 18.83 -19.98
N LYS A 28 -17.27 18.13 -21.04
CA LYS A 28 -18.14 17.38 -21.94
C LYS A 28 -18.07 15.86 -21.73
N MET A 29 -17.17 15.37 -20.88
CA MET A 29 -16.97 13.93 -20.66
C MET A 29 -18.17 13.33 -19.92
N ASN A 30 -18.54 12.09 -20.26
CA ASN A 30 -19.42 11.27 -19.43
C ASN A 30 -18.65 10.66 -18.25
N ASN A 31 -19.31 9.89 -17.40
CA ASN A 31 -18.71 9.27 -16.21
C ASN A 31 -17.48 8.41 -16.57
N THR A 32 -17.64 7.48 -17.49
CA THR A 32 -16.58 6.54 -17.87
C THR A 32 -15.39 7.25 -18.54
N SER A 33 -15.63 8.20 -19.44
CA SER A 33 -14.56 9.01 -20.04
C SER A 33 -13.83 9.86 -19.01
N LEU A 34 -14.54 10.38 -18.00
CA LEU A 34 -13.92 11.17 -16.93
C LEU A 34 -13.01 10.29 -16.03
N VAL A 35 -13.42 9.04 -15.77
CA VAL A 35 -12.63 8.04 -15.04
C VAL A 35 -11.32 7.76 -15.79
N TYR A 36 -11.40 7.38 -17.07
CA TYR A 36 -10.20 7.11 -17.88
C TYR A 36 -9.30 8.34 -18.02
N ALA A 37 -9.88 9.53 -18.25
CA ALA A 37 -9.11 10.76 -18.30
C ALA A 37 -8.34 11.00 -16.98
N SER A 38 -8.95 10.71 -15.83
CA SER A 38 -8.31 10.89 -14.53
C SER A 38 -7.17 9.89 -14.30
N GLU A 39 -7.32 8.64 -14.76
CA GLU A 39 -6.23 7.66 -14.76
C GLU A 39 -5.10 8.08 -15.69
N ASP A 40 -5.41 8.58 -16.89
CA ASP A 40 -4.41 9.05 -17.85
C ASP A 40 -3.65 10.27 -17.35
N ILE A 41 -4.33 11.24 -16.71
CA ILE A 41 -3.71 12.40 -16.05
C ILE A 41 -2.69 11.93 -15.01
N ASN A 42 -3.06 10.93 -14.20
CA ASN A 42 -2.17 10.36 -13.19
C ASN A 42 -0.99 9.58 -13.83
N LYS A 43 -1.27 8.72 -14.81
CA LYS A 43 -0.26 7.89 -15.50
C LYS A 43 0.77 8.73 -16.24
N ASN A 44 0.35 9.86 -16.82
CA ASN A 44 1.24 10.80 -17.50
C ASN A 44 1.95 11.75 -16.54
N GLY A 45 1.69 11.68 -15.23
CA GLY A 45 2.35 12.50 -14.23
C GLY A 45 2.06 13.99 -14.41
N MET A 46 0.83 14.35 -14.80
CA MET A 46 0.47 15.75 -14.98
C MET A 46 0.36 16.47 -13.63
N ASN A 47 0.98 17.65 -13.54
CA ASN A 47 1.01 18.47 -12.33
C ASN A 47 0.26 19.79 -12.54
N ASN A 48 -1.05 19.72 -12.77
CA ASN A 48 -1.92 20.87 -12.86
C ASN A 48 -3.15 20.71 -11.95
N LYS A 49 -3.24 21.56 -10.91
CA LYS A 49 -4.37 21.60 -9.97
C LYS A 49 -5.70 21.98 -10.64
N TYR A 50 -5.66 22.81 -11.68
CA TYR A 50 -6.85 23.25 -12.41
C TYR A 50 -7.56 22.10 -13.12
N LEU A 51 -6.82 21.09 -13.61
CA LEU A 51 -7.42 19.87 -14.17
C LEU A 51 -8.31 19.17 -13.15
N TRP A 52 -7.84 19.03 -11.90
CA TRP A 52 -8.61 18.37 -10.84
C TRP A 52 -9.82 19.19 -10.39
N GLU A 53 -9.75 20.52 -10.47
CA GLU A 53 -10.90 21.38 -10.27
C GLU A 53 -11.97 21.16 -11.36
N LEU A 54 -11.55 21.08 -12.63
CA LEU A 54 -12.45 20.76 -13.75
C LEU A 54 -13.08 19.38 -13.59
N ILE A 55 -12.30 18.36 -13.21
CA ILE A 55 -12.77 17.00 -12.97
C ILE A 55 -13.78 17.00 -11.82
N TYR A 56 -13.48 17.67 -10.71
CA TYR A 56 -14.39 17.82 -9.58
C TYR A 56 -15.72 18.45 -9.99
N ASN A 57 -15.67 19.58 -10.70
CA ASN A 57 -16.87 20.28 -11.15
C ASN A 57 -17.72 19.38 -12.06
N ARG A 58 -17.07 18.68 -13.01
CA ARG A 58 -17.79 17.75 -13.88
C ARG A 58 -18.37 16.57 -13.11
N ALA A 59 -17.58 15.93 -12.25
CA ALA A 59 -18.03 14.79 -11.45
C ALA A 59 -19.23 15.16 -10.57
N LYS A 60 -19.26 16.39 -10.03
CA LYS A 60 -20.38 16.90 -9.25
C LYS A 60 -21.68 17.01 -10.06
N GLU A 61 -21.60 17.45 -11.32
CA GLU A 61 -22.76 17.54 -12.22
C GLU A 61 -23.36 16.17 -12.55
N ILE A 62 -22.50 15.18 -12.82
CA ILE A 62 -22.91 13.82 -13.24
C ILE A 62 -22.80 12.79 -12.11
N LYS A 63 -22.86 13.23 -10.86
CA LYS A 63 -22.60 12.39 -9.67
C LYS A 63 -23.43 11.11 -9.60
N ASN A 64 -24.67 11.16 -10.10
CA ASN A 64 -25.61 10.02 -10.06
C ASN A 64 -25.33 8.98 -11.17
N SER A 65 -24.45 9.29 -12.12
CA SER A 65 -24.12 8.40 -13.24
C SER A 65 -22.99 7.44 -12.93
N PHE A 66 -22.24 7.65 -11.85
CA PHE A 66 -21.10 6.80 -11.51
C PHE A 66 -21.54 5.53 -10.80
N SER A 67 -20.96 4.41 -11.23
CA SER A 67 -20.87 3.22 -10.39
C SER A 67 -19.93 3.46 -9.20
N ILE A 68 -20.08 2.64 -8.16
CA ILE A 68 -19.21 2.74 -6.98
C ILE A 68 -17.73 2.51 -7.31
N ASN A 69 -17.43 1.59 -8.23
CA ASN A 69 -16.06 1.31 -8.66
C ASN A 69 -15.46 2.51 -9.41
N GLU A 70 -16.24 3.19 -10.26
CA GLU A 70 -15.78 4.40 -10.93
C GLU A 70 -15.46 5.54 -9.94
N ILE A 71 -16.25 5.67 -8.86
CA ILE A 71 -15.97 6.62 -7.77
C ILE A 71 -14.64 6.29 -7.09
N VAL A 72 -14.40 5.01 -6.79
CA VAL A 72 -13.12 4.55 -6.19
C VAL A 72 -11.95 4.87 -7.11
N VAL A 73 -12.07 4.58 -8.41
CA VAL A 73 -11.00 4.85 -9.39
C VAL A 73 -10.70 6.34 -9.49
N LEU A 74 -11.72 7.19 -9.62
CA LEU A 74 -11.56 8.64 -9.66
C LEU A 74 -10.84 9.17 -8.42
N PHE A 75 -11.28 8.73 -7.24
CA PHE A 75 -10.72 9.20 -6.00
C PHE A 75 -9.28 8.71 -5.80
N HIS A 76 -9.01 7.45 -6.14
CA HIS A 76 -7.67 6.88 -6.12
C HIS A 76 -6.73 7.58 -7.12
N ALA A 77 -7.22 7.97 -8.29
CA ALA A 77 -6.46 8.75 -9.26
C ALA A 77 -6.13 10.15 -8.71
N TYR A 78 -7.09 10.84 -8.09
CA TYR A 78 -6.84 12.14 -7.44
C TYR A 78 -5.78 12.01 -6.35
N CYS A 79 -5.97 11.06 -5.43
CA CYS A 79 -5.04 10.82 -4.34
C CYS A 79 -3.64 10.48 -4.85
N ASN A 80 -3.47 9.75 -5.95
CA ASN A 80 -2.13 9.42 -6.46
C ASN A 80 -1.51 10.47 -7.40
N SER A 81 -2.28 11.47 -7.83
CA SER A 81 -1.79 12.50 -8.74
C SER A 81 -0.66 13.34 -8.12
N LEU A 82 0.21 13.88 -8.99
CA LEU A 82 1.23 14.86 -8.57
C LEU A 82 0.62 16.18 -8.09
N SER A 83 -0.61 16.47 -8.54
CA SER A 83 -1.36 17.68 -8.18
C SER A 83 -2.14 17.55 -6.88
N TYR A 84 -2.07 16.39 -6.21
CA TYR A 84 -2.81 16.13 -4.97
C TYR A 84 -2.51 17.22 -3.93
N ASP A 85 -3.57 17.79 -3.37
CA ASP A 85 -3.48 18.75 -2.27
C ASP A 85 -4.45 18.35 -1.16
N ILE A 86 -3.92 18.15 0.04
CA ILE A 86 -4.71 17.83 1.23
C ILE A 86 -5.64 18.98 1.63
N ASN A 87 -5.31 20.22 1.23
CA ASN A 87 -6.11 21.41 1.51
C ASN A 87 -7.31 21.55 0.56
N CYS A 88 -7.39 20.77 -0.53
CA CYS A 88 -8.56 20.71 -1.40
C CYS A 88 -9.66 19.82 -0.77
N ILE A 89 -10.06 20.18 0.45
CA ILE A 89 -10.99 19.43 1.30
C ILE A 89 -12.33 19.19 0.59
N GLN A 90 -12.79 20.13 -0.21
CA GLN A 90 -14.04 20.02 -0.99
C GLN A 90 -14.04 18.83 -1.96
N ILE A 91 -12.91 18.53 -2.61
CA ILE A 91 -12.77 17.39 -3.53
C ILE A 91 -12.75 16.09 -2.72
N ILE A 92 -11.96 16.08 -1.64
CA ILE A 92 -11.81 14.93 -0.75
C ILE A 92 -13.16 14.53 -0.12
N ASN A 93 -13.87 15.49 0.46
CA ASN A 93 -15.16 15.27 1.10
C ASN A 93 -16.19 14.80 0.08
N PHE A 94 -16.22 15.38 -1.12
CA PHE A 94 -17.13 14.94 -2.17
C PHE A 94 -16.98 13.44 -2.48
N PHE A 95 -15.76 12.93 -2.65
CA PHE A 95 -15.56 11.51 -2.91
C PHE A 95 -15.92 10.64 -1.70
N TRP A 96 -15.56 11.05 -0.48
CA TRP A 96 -15.97 10.32 0.72
C TRP A 96 -17.48 10.27 0.90
N ASP A 97 -18.19 11.37 0.60
CA ASP A 97 -19.64 11.45 0.68
C ASP A 97 -20.32 10.52 -0.31
N LEU A 98 -19.79 10.38 -1.52
CA LEU A 98 -20.32 9.44 -2.52
C LEU A 98 -20.15 7.96 -2.12
N LEU A 99 -19.12 7.66 -1.32
CA LEU A 99 -18.77 6.31 -0.84
C LEU A 99 -19.42 5.94 0.50
N ASN A 100 -19.94 6.91 1.25
CA ASN A 100 -20.55 6.67 2.56
C ASN A 100 -21.63 5.58 2.47
N ASN A 101 -21.59 4.63 3.42
CA ASN A 101 -22.49 3.48 3.55
C ASN A 101 -22.47 2.46 2.40
N LYS A 102 -21.57 2.60 1.40
CA LYS A 102 -21.50 1.69 0.25
C LYS A 102 -20.22 0.86 0.18
N MET A 103 -19.27 1.10 1.10
CA MET A 103 -17.95 0.43 1.05
C MET A 103 -18.02 -1.08 1.29
N ASN A 104 -19.07 -1.60 1.93
CA ASN A 104 -19.24 -3.05 2.13
C ASN A 104 -19.44 -3.83 0.82
N ASP A 105 -19.86 -3.16 -0.27
CA ASP A 105 -20.11 -3.79 -1.57
C ASP A 105 -18.85 -3.83 -2.46
N LEU A 106 -17.72 -3.30 -1.96
CA LEU A 106 -16.47 -3.23 -2.71
C LEU A 106 -15.64 -4.50 -2.58
N ASN A 107 -14.97 -4.87 -3.68
CA ASN A 107 -13.95 -5.91 -3.63
C ASN A 107 -12.70 -5.43 -2.86
N TYR A 108 -11.85 -6.39 -2.47
CA TYR A 108 -10.66 -6.08 -1.68
C TYR A 108 -9.69 -5.11 -2.37
N SER A 109 -9.56 -5.15 -3.70
CA SER A 109 -8.66 -4.26 -4.45
C SER A 109 -9.11 -2.80 -4.34
N SER A 110 -10.42 -2.55 -4.48
CA SER A 110 -11.04 -1.24 -4.29
C SER A 110 -10.89 -0.76 -2.84
N LEU A 111 -11.05 -1.66 -1.87
CA LEU A 111 -10.83 -1.34 -0.45
C LEU A 111 -9.38 -0.96 -0.14
N LEU A 112 -8.39 -1.67 -0.69
CA LEU A 112 -6.97 -1.32 -0.55
C LEU A 112 -6.63 0.04 -1.18
N ALA A 113 -7.23 0.35 -2.33
CA ALA A 113 -7.11 1.66 -2.97
C ALA A 113 -7.67 2.77 -2.06
N LEU A 114 -8.88 2.56 -1.51
CA LEU A 114 -9.49 3.51 -0.57
C LEU A 114 -8.71 3.64 0.74
N TYR A 115 -8.10 2.57 1.24
CA TYR A 115 -7.24 2.64 2.42
C TYR A 115 -6.07 3.60 2.18
N SER A 116 -5.42 3.48 1.01
CA SER A 116 -4.33 4.37 0.62
C SER A 116 -4.80 5.83 0.51
N CYS A 117 -6.00 6.06 -0.03
CA CYS A 117 -6.62 7.39 -0.04
C CYS A 117 -6.86 7.91 1.38
N ALA A 118 -7.38 7.08 2.28
CA ALA A 118 -7.67 7.45 3.67
C ALA A 118 -6.40 7.83 4.45
N GLU A 119 -5.31 7.07 4.29
CA GLU A 119 -3.98 7.43 4.81
C GLU A 119 -3.54 8.81 4.28
N LYS A 120 -3.63 9.00 2.96
CA LYS A 120 -3.15 10.24 2.32
C LYS A 120 -3.97 11.46 2.75
N THR A 121 -5.28 11.30 2.91
CA THR A 121 -6.19 12.34 3.43
C THR A 121 -6.19 12.47 4.95
N LYS A 122 -5.41 11.66 5.68
CA LYS A 122 -5.35 11.62 7.15
C LYS A 122 -6.73 11.39 7.81
N ASN A 123 -7.58 10.59 7.18
CA ASN A 123 -8.94 10.32 7.68
C ASN A 123 -8.94 9.05 8.55
N SER A 124 -8.68 9.21 9.84
CA SER A 124 -8.58 8.10 10.81
C SER A 124 -9.86 7.27 10.92
N HIS A 125 -11.03 7.90 10.83
CA HIS A 125 -12.31 7.19 10.84
C HIS A 125 -12.42 6.24 9.65
N LYS A 126 -12.12 6.73 8.43
CA LYS A 126 -12.16 5.91 7.22
C LYS A 126 -11.08 4.83 7.21
N ILE A 127 -9.88 5.11 7.74
CA ILE A 127 -8.85 4.08 7.96
C ILE A 127 -9.42 2.94 8.80
N LYS A 128 -10.05 3.23 9.94
CA LYS A 128 -10.62 2.21 10.83
C LYS A 128 -11.78 1.44 10.18
N GLU A 129 -12.70 2.15 9.53
CA GLU A 129 -13.85 1.57 8.84
C GLU A 129 -13.39 0.58 7.76
N ILE A 130 -12.51 1.01 6.86
CA ILE A 130 -11.97 0.17 5.77
C ILE A 130 -11.17 -1.00 6.33
N SER A 131 -10.42 -0.78 7.41
CA SER A 131 -9.65 -1.85 8.06
C SER A 131 -10.54 -2.99 8.54
N ASN A 132 -11.65 -2.67 9.18
CA ASN A 132 -12.61 -3.66 9.67
C ASN A 132 -13.24 -4.45 8.52
N ILE A 133 -13.58 -3.77 7.42
CA ILE A 133 -14.13 -4.42 6.22
C ILE A 133 -13.10 -5.36 5.60
N LEU A 134 -11.84 -4.93 5.45
CA LEU A 134 -10.77 -5.77 4.91
C LEU A 134 -10.50 -7.00 5.78
N LEU A 135 -10.41 -6.83 7.11
CA LEU A 135 -10.22 -7.96 8.03
C LEU A 135 -11.38 -8.95 7.97
N LYS A 136 -12.63 -8.46 7.83
CA LYS A 136 -13.78 -9.34 7.63
C LYS A 136 -13.72 -10.06 6.28
N TYR A 137 -13.41 -9.35 5.20
CA TYR A 137 -13.26 -9.93 3.86
C TYR A 137 -12.21 -11.04 3.85
N MET A 138 -11.10 -10.87 4.57
CA MET A 138 -10.05 -11.88 4.70
C MET A 138 -10.52 -13.18 5.36
N LEU A 139 -11.43 -13.10 6.33
CA LEU A 139 -12.03 -14.27 6.98
C LEU A 139 -13.07 -14.94 6.09
N ASP A 140 -13.91 -14.14 5.43
CA ASP A 140 -15.04 -14.64 4.64
C ASP A 140 -14.58 -15.20 3.27
N HIS A 141 -13.53 -14.62 2.67
CA HIS A 141 -13.08 -14.91 1.30
C HIS A 141 -11.53 -15.07 1.16
N PRO A 142 -10.88 -15.94 1.95
CA PRO A 142 -9.41 -16.04 1.98
C PRO A 142 -8.77 -16.48 0.66
N SER A 143 -9.49 -17.20 -0.20
CA SER A 143 -8.97 -17.67 -1.50
C SER A 143 -9.02 -16.62 -2.61
N GLU A 144 -9.83 -15.57 -2.45
CA GLU A 144 -10.06 -14.57 -3.49
C GLU A 144 -9.00 -13.47 -3.52
N MET A 145 -8.32 -13.24 -2.39
CA MET A 145 -7.33 -12.18 -2.27
C MET A 145 -5.99 -12.60 -2.87
N LYS A 146 -5.65 -12.03 -4.02
CA LYS A 146 -4.33 -12.14 -4.65
C LYS A 146 -3.53 -10.89 -4.34
N LEU A 147 -2.96 -10.84 -3.14
CA LEU A 147 -2.22 -9.67 -2.68
C LEU A 147 -0.92 -9.48 -3.46
N THR A 148 -0.71 -8.26 -3.96
CA THR A 148 0.61 -7.80 -4.40
C THR A 148 1.43 -7.38 -3.17
N GLU A 149 2.74 -7.15 -3.32
CA GLU A 149 3.58 -6.62 -2.25
C GLU A 149 3.04 -5.31 -1.65
N LYS A 150 2.50 -4.42 -2.49
CA LYS A 150 1.86 -3.17 -2.04
C LYS A 150 0.61 -3.44 -1.20
N GLY A 151 -0.24 -4.37 -1.65
CA GLY A 151 -1.44 -4.77 -0.90
C GLY A 151 -1.08 -5.39 0.45
N LEU A 152 -0.08 -6.29 0.47
CA LEU A 152 0.42 -6.89 1.70
C LEU A 152 0.97 -5.83 2.67
N ASN A 153 1.71 -4.83 2.17
CA ASN A 153 2.22 -3.72 2.99
C ASN A 153 1.09 -2.98 3.72
N ILE A 154 -0.03 -2.71 3.03
CA ILE A 154 -1.23 -2.09 3.61
C ILE A 154 -1.82 -2.99 4.70
N ILE A 155 -2.03 -4.27 4.41
CA ILE A 155 -2.58 -5.23 5.38
C ILE A 155 -1.69 -5.32 6.63
N LEU A 156 -0.37 -5.41 6.48
CA LEU A 156 0.56 -5.47 7.60
C LEU A 156 0.50 -4.20 8.47
N LYS A 157 0.50 -3.02 7.86
CA LYS A 157 0.37 -1.74 8.58
C LYS A 157 -0.95 -1.66 9.35
N MET A 158 -2.05 -2.02 8.70
CA MET A 158 -3.37 -2.08 9.30
C MET A 158 -3.35 -2.98 10.53
N CYS A 159 -2.81 -4.19 10.42
CA CYS A 159 -2.77 -5.14 11.53
C CYS A 159 -1.92 -4.64 12.70
N ILE A 160 -0.72 -4.12 12.41
CA ILE A 160 0.21 -3.62 13.42
C ILE A 160 -0.38 -2.41 14.16
N ASN A 161 -1.01 -1.47 13.45
CA ASN A 161 -1.61 -0.28 14.05
C ASN A 161 -2.87 -0.61 14.85
N ASN A 162 -3.72 -1.54 14.38
CA ASN A 162 -4.92 -1.92 15.12
C ASN A 162 -4.59 -2.68 16.42
N TYR A 163 -3.45 -3.38 16.47
CA TYR A 163 -2.96 -4.03 17.68
C TYR A 163 -2.60 -3.02 18.77
N SER A 164 -2.01 -1.86 18.42
CA SER A 164 -1.63 -0.84 19.41
C SER A 164 -2.82 -0.09 20.00
N ASP A 165 -3.88 0.09 19.21
CA ASP A 165 -5.05 0.90 19.62
C ASP A 165 -6.11 0.08 20.37
N SER A 166 -6.09 -1.25 20.21
CA SER A 166 -6.96 -2.18 20.91
C SER A 166 -6.32 -3.56 20.94
N ILE A 167 -5.73 -3.93 22.07
CA ILE A 167 -5.17 -5.27 22.28
C ILE A 167 -6.28 -6.29 22.01
N GLY A 168 -6.13 -7.12 20.96
CA GLY A 168 -6.94 -8.32 20.75
C GLY A 168 -8.05 -8.31 19.69
N THR A 169 -8.12 -7.32 18.78
CA THR A 169 -9.18 -7.29 17.74
C THR A 169 -8.87 -8.11 16.47
N ILE A 170 -7.65 -8.62 16.31
CA ILE A 170 -7.28 -9.43 15.15
C ILE A 170 -7.40 -10.91 15.50
N ASP A 171 -8.34 -11.58 14.84
CA ASP A 171 -8.58 -13.01 14.96
C ASP A 171 -7.33 -13.84 14.63
N ASN A 172 -7.11 -14.95 15.34
CA ASN A 172 -6.05 -15.92 15.04
C ASN A 172 -6.14 -16.45 13.61
N MET A 173 -7.35 -16.60 13.06
CA MET A 173 -7.55 -16.99 11.66
C MET A 173 -7.01 -15.92 10.70
N ASN A 174 -7.20 -14.63 11.01
CA ASN A 174 -6.58 -13.55 10.25
C ASN A 174 -5.05 -13.65 10.29
N ILE A 175 -4.48 -13.94 11.46
CA ILE A 175 -3.03 -14.11 11.61
C ILE A 175 -2.52 -15.24 10.71
N ILE A 176 -3.23 -16.38 10.67
CA ILE A 176 -2.89 -17.52 9.82
C ILE A 176 -2.98 -17.14 8.33
N HIS A 177 -4.07 -16.51 7.90
CA HIS A 177 -4.23 -16.09 6.50
C HIS A 177 -3.14 -15.11 6.06
N ILE A 178 -2.83 -14.10 6.89
CA ILE A 178 -1.75 -13.14 6.61
C ILE A 178 -0.40 -13.86 6.53
N SER A 179 -0.14 -14.79 7.45
CA SER A 179 1.09 -15.57 7.46
C SER A 179 1.27 -16.35 6.15
N ASN A 180 0.19 -16.93 5.62
CA ASN A 180 0.20 -17.62 4.33
C ASN A 180 0.41 -16.65 3.16
N TYR A 181 -0.20 -15.46 3.18
CA TYR A 181 0.06 -14.45 2.15
C TYR A 181 1.52 -14.00 2.15
N ILE A 182 2.14 -13.81 3.32
CA ILE A 182 3.57 -13.44 3.43
C ILE A 182 4.46 -14.47 2.72
N GLN A 183 4.12 -15.76 2.80
CA GLN A 183 4.89 -16.81 2.11
C GLN A 183 4.74 -16.76 0.57
N ASN A 184 3.56 -16.40 0.09
CA ASN A 184 3.22 -16.47 -1.34
C ASN A 184 3.57 -15.20 -2.13
N VAL A 185 3.78 -14.06 -1.45
CA VAL A 185 4.10 -12.80 -2.09
C VAL A 185 5.60 -12.69 -2.38
N ASP A 186 5.95 -12.29 -3.60
CA ASP A 186 7.33 -11.96 -3.95
C ASP A 186 7.77 -10.63 -3.31
N LEU A 187 8.25 -10.70 -2.06
CA LEU A 187 8.79 -9.54 -1.34
C LEU A 187 10.11 -9.08 -1.96
N LYS A 188 10.13 -7.86 -2.52
CA LYS A 188 11.31 -7.22 -3.12
C LYS A 188 11.82 -6.05 -2.27
N ASP A 189 10.93 -5.35 -1.57
CA ASP A 189 11.25 -4.19 -0.74
C ASP A 189 11.67 -4.61 0.67
N ALA A 190 12.86 -4.19 1.10
CA ALA A 190 13.36 -4.42 2.44
C ALA A 190 12.41 -3.88 3.52
N LYS A 191 11.71 -2.77 3.27
CA LYS A 191 10.73 -2.22 4.23
C LYS A 191 9.57 -3.18 4.44
N THR A 192 9.03 -3.77 3.38
CA THR A 192 7.94 -4.76 3.49
C THR A 192 8.42 -6.02 4.20
N VAL A 193 9.65 -6.48 3.94
CA VAL A 193 10.25 -7.62 4.67
C VAL A 193 10.35 -7.32 6.17
N MET A 194 10.76 -6.12 6.56
CA MET A 194 10.81 -5.72 7.97
C MET A 194 9.42 -5.60 8.60
N LEU A 195 8.41 -5.14 7.86
CA LEU A 195 7.01 -5.14 8.31
C LEU A 195 6.49 -6.58 8.54
N CYS A 196 6.85 -7.53 7.67
CA CYS A 196 6.52 -8.94 7.87
C CYS A 196 7.18 -9.48 9.16
N LEU A 197 8.44 -9.12 9.39
CA LEU A 197 9.16 -9.53 10.61
C LEU A 197 8.48 -8.96 11.85
N HIS A 198 8.13 -7.68 11.83
CA HIS A 198 7.44 -7.00 12.91
C HIS A 198 6.08 -7.64 13.22
N PHE A 199 5.32 -8.00 12.18
CA PHE A 199 4.05 -8.70 12.30
C PHE A 199 4.21 -10.02 13.07
N PHE A 200 5.12 -10.90 12.66
CA PHE A 200 5.30 -12.18 13.35
C PHE A 200 5.72 -12.03 14.82
N ILE A 201 6.52 -11.00 15.13
CA ILE A 201 6.94 -10.70 16.50
C ILE A 201 5.77 -10.21 17.35
N ILE A 202 4.99 -9.23 16.88
CA ILE A 202 3.85 -8.67 17.63
C ILE A 202 2.81 -9.75 17.92
N PHE A 203 2.51 -10.59 16.93
CA PHE A 203 1.47 -11.60 17.04
C PHE A 203 1.99 -12.95 17.58
N ASN A 204 3.26 -13.04 17.99
CA ASN A 204 3.92 -14.26 18.48
C ASN A 204 3.68 -15.49 17.55
N SER A 205 3.66 -15.27 16.24
CA SER A 205 3.38 -16.33 15.25
C SER A 205 4.69 -16.87 14.68
N PHE A 206 5.26 -17.87 15.35
CA PHE A 206 6.61 -18.39 15.06
C PHE A 206 6.60 -19.75 14.32
N GLY A 207 5.64 -19.93 13.41
CA GLY A 207 5.52 -21.13 12.57
C GLY A 207 6.46 -21.15 11.34
N GLU A 208 6.17 -22.04 10.41
CA GLU A 208 6.89 -22.15 9.12
C GLU A 208 6.94 -20.84 8.31
N PRO A 209 5.88 -20.02 8.23
CA PRO A 209 5.94 -18.71 7.58
C PRO A 209 7.04 -17.79 8.12
N PHE A 210 7.20 -17.75 9.45
CA PHE A 210 8.24 -16.96 10.10
C PHE A 210 9.64 -17.49 9.79
N ILE A 211 9.82 -18.81 9.82
CA ILE A 211 11.09 -19.47 9.46
C ILE A 211 11.49 -19.15 8.01
N ASN A 212 10.55 -19.24 7.08
CA ASN A 212 10.81 -18.94 5.67
C ASN A 212 11.16 -17.45 5.46
N LEU A 213 10.50 -16.56 6.20
CA LEU A 213 10.87 -15.14 6.21
C LEU A 213 12.30 -14.92 6.73
N LEU A 214 12.70 -15.57 7.82
CA LEU A 214 14.06 -15.45 8.36
C LEU A 214 15.11 -15.90 7.34
N LYS A 215 14.91 -17.04 6.66
CA LYS A 215 15.80 -17.50 5.58
C LYS A 215 15.89 -16.48 4.44
N LYS A 216 14.77 -15.83 4.10
CA LYS A 216 14.77 -14.73 3.11
C LYS A 216 15.58 -13.53 3.60
N ILE A 217 15.42 -13.12 4.86
CA ILE A 217 16.22 -12.06 5.49
C ILE A 217 17.71 -12.39 5.49
N GLN A 218 18.08 -13.63 5.83
CA GLN A 218 19.47 -14.11 5.77
C GLN A 218 20.06 -13.95 4.36
N SER A 219 19.32 -14.39 3.32
CA SER A 219 19.72 -14.19 1.92
C SER A 219 19.88 -12.70 1.57
N LEU A 220 18.95 -11.85 2.01
CA LEU A 220 19.02 -10.40 1.79
C LEU A 220 20.21 -9.73 2.49
N LEU A 221 20.57 -10.19 3.70
CA LEU A 221 21.73 -9.71 4.44
C LEU A 221 23.03 -10.03 3.69
N ILE A 222 23.13 -11.23 3.12
CA ILE A 222 24.31 -11.70 2.39
C ILE A 222 24.43 -11.01 1.02
N PHE A 223 23.34 -10.99 0.23
CA PHE A 223 23.41 -10.62 -1.19
C PHE A 223 22.93 -9.21 -1.53
N LYS A 224 21.95 -8.66 -0.78
CA LYS A 224 21.30 -7.38 -1.11
C LYS A 224 21.59 -6.25 -0.10
N LYS A 225 22.48 -6.49 0.87
CA LYS A 225 22.95 -5.52 1.88
C LYS A 225 21.81 -4.74 2.58
N ILE A 226 20.80 -5.43 3.10
CA ILE A 226 19.87 -4.79 4.04
C ILE A 226 20.58 -4.47 5.36
N THR A 227 20.20 -3.38 6.05
CA THR A 227 20.90 -2.92 7.25
C THR A 227 20.80 -3.93 8.40
N PRO A 228 21.91 -4.57 8.83
CA PRO A 228 21.86 -5.62 9.85
C PRO A 228 21.33 -5.12 11.20
N TYR A 229 21.63 -3.87 11.54
CA TYR A 229 21.14 -3.23 12.77
C TYR A 229 19.61 -3.16 12.85
N ILE A 230 18.92 -2.94 11.73
CA ILE A 230 17.45 -2.89 11.70
C ILE A 230 16.87 -4.27 12.02
N VAL A 231 17.46 -5.33 11.44
CA VAL A 231 17.06 -6.72 11.72
C VAL A 231 17.28 -7.06 13.19
N LEU A 232 18.44 -6.72 13.76
CA LEU A 232 18.73 -6.94 15.18
C LEU A 232 17.73 -6.22 16.09
N LYS A 233 17.37 -4.97 15.77
CA LYS A 233 16.39 -4.21 16.54
C LYS A 233 15.06 -4.94 16.64
N TYR A 234 14.58 -5.56 15.56
CA TYR A 234 13.36 -6.36 15.58
C TYR A 234 13.55 -7.67 16.34
N LEU A 235 14.63 -8.41 16.08
CA LEU A 235 14.89 -9.68 16.78
C LEU A 235 15.05 -9.50 18.29
N TYR A 236 15.53 -8.34 18.75
CA TYR A 236 15.59 -8.01 20.18
C TYR A 236 14.21 -7.93 20.85
N LEU A 237 13.15 -7.64 20.09
CA LEU A 237 11.78 -7.57 20.59
C LEU A 237 11.08 -8.93 20.70
N LEU A 238 11.78 -10.03 20.35
CA LEU A 238 11.21 -11.37 20.44
C LEU A 238 10.91 -11.75 21.89
N ASN A 239 9.65 -12.06 22.13
CA ASN A 239 9.17 -12.61 23.39
C ASN A 239 8.61 -14.03 23.15
N ASN A 240 8.65 -14.89 24.17
CA ASN A 240 7.98 -16.20 24.18
C ASN A 240 8.33 -17.18 23.04
N ILE A 241 9.44 -16.97 22.31
CA ILE A 241 9.89 -17.86 21.24
C ILE A 241 10.37 -19.23 21.75
N ASN A 242 10.58 -19.39 23.07
CA ASN A 242 11.15 -20.58 23.71
C ASN A 242 10.43 -21.90 23.36
N ASN A 243 9.15 -21.84 23.04
CA ASN A 243 8.35 -23.01 22.67
C ASN A 243 8.51 -23.43 21.19
N HIS A 244 9.33 -22.72 20.41
CA HIS A 244 9.51 -22.93 18.97
C HIS A 244 10.99 -23.22 18.64
N PRO A 245 11.50 -24.43 18.90
CA PRO A 245 12.93 -24.74 18.80
C PRO A 245 13.51 -24.50 17.39
N ILE A 246 12.73 -24.77 16.35
CA ILE A 246 13.14 -24.54 14.96
C ILE A 246 13.26 -23.03 14.67
N ALA A 247 12.30 -22.23 15.12
CA ALA A 247 12.33 -20.77 14.96
C ALA A 247 13.53 -20.16 15.71
N ILE A 248 13.80 -20.61 16.95
CA ILE A 248 14.98 -20.18 17.72
C ILE A 248 16.27 -20.47 16.96
N LYS A 249 16.40 -21.67 16.39
CA LYS A 249 17.58 -22.04 15.59
C LYS A 249 17.78 -21.07 14.43
N GLU A 250 16.73 -20.73 13.70
CA GLU A 250 16.82 -19.79 12.58
C GLU A 250 17.08 -18.35 13.01
N VAL A 251 16.56 -17.92 14.16
CA VAL A 251 16.94 -16.62 14.75
C VAL A 251 18.43 -16.60 15.07
N LYS A 252 18.97 -17.64 15.71
CA LYS A 252 20.41 -17.77 16.00
C LYS A 252 21.26 -17.76 14.73
N ASN A 253 20.83 -18.46 13.67
CA ASN A 253 21.50 -18.42 12.36
C ASN A 253 21.54 -16.99 11.80
N THR A 254 20.40 -16.30 11.85
CA THR A 254 20.28 -14.92 11.36
C THR A 254 21.21 -13.97 12.13
N ILE A 255 21.24 -14.06 13.46
CA ILE A 255 22.16 -13.27 14.30
C ILE A 255 23.63 -13.58 13.98
N SER A 256 23.95 -14.86 13.77
CA SER A 256 25.31 -15.29 13.42
C SER A 256 25.77 -14.71 12.09
N ILE A 257 24.91 -14.67 11.07
CA ILE A 257 25.19 -14.03 9.78
C ILE A 257 25.47 -12.53 9.98
N ILE A 258 24.64 -11.84 10.77
CA ILE A 258 24.84 -10.42 11.06
C ILE A 258 26.20 -10.17 11.72
N TYR A 259 26.57 -11.01 12.70
CA TYR A 259 27.85 -10.92 13.37
C TYR A 259 29.05 -11.15 12.43
N LEU A 260 28.96 -12.17 11.57
CA LEU A 260 30.00 -12.47 10.59
C LEU A 260 30.17 -11.34 9.58
N LEU A 261 29.08 -10.77 9.08
CA LEU A 261 29.11 -9.60 8.18
C LEU A 261 29.78 -8.39 8.85
N HIS A 262 29.48 -8.14 10.12
CA HIS A 262 30.12 -7.06 10.87
C HIS A 262 31.63 -7.27 11.02
N ARG A 263 32.08 -8.49 11.36
CA ARG A 263 33.51 -8.80 11.44
C ARG A 263 34.23 -8.68 10.10
N ALA A 264 33.62 -9.17 9.02
CA ALA A 264 34.21 -9.09 7.69
C ALA A 264 34.42 -7.64 7.22
N ASN A 265 33.46 -6.76 7.53
CA ASN A 265 33.52 -5.34 7.14
C ASN A 265 34.50 -4.50 7.99
N ASN A 266 34.76 -4.88 9.24
CA ASN A 266 35.69 -4.16 10.13
C ASN A 266 37.15 -4.65 10.01
N ASN A 267 37.40 -5.72 9.25
CA ASN A 267 38.73 -6.26 8.97
C ASN A 267 39.24 -5.87 7.56
N LEU A 268 38.59 -4.88 6.93
CA LEU A 268 39.00 -4.19 5.69
C LEU A 268 39.32 -2.73 6.03
#